data_AF-A0A4R7X9B2-F1
#
_entry.id   AF-A0A4R7X9B2-F1
#
_cell.length_a   1.000
_cell.length_b   1.000
_cell.length_c   1.000
_cell.angle_alpha   90.00
_cell.angle_beta   90.00
_cell.angle_gamma   90.00
#
_symmetry.space_group_name_H-M   'P 1'
#
loop_
_entity.id
_entity.type
_entity.pdbx_description
1 polymer ?
#
loop_
_entity_poly.entity_id
_entity_poly.type
_entity_poly.pdbx_seq_one_letter_code
_entity_poly.pdbx_strand_id
1 'polypeptide(L)' 'MRFFSLCLLTALAMSNPAFAKDDHHECEEALGKLKATTDADYSASGHHEHQQAKAAHESGDYKKCADQANKALTHLKQK' A
#
# COMPACT_ATOMS: atom_id res chain seq x y z
N MET A 1 27.13 14.54 15.89
CA MET A 1 26.29 13.47 15.31
C MET A 1 25.13 13.12 16.25
N ARG A 2 24.19 14.04 16.48
CA ARG A 2 23.00 13.79 17.33
C ARG A 2 21.70 14.42 16.81
N PHE A 3 21.75 15.15 15.70
CA PHE A 3 20.57 15.78 15.08
C PHE A 3 20.03 15.03 13.87
N PHE A 4 20.82 14.14 13.24
CA PHE A 4 20.39 13.39 12.05
C PHE A 4 19.39 12.26 12.37
N SER A 5 19.40 11.72 13.60
CA SER A 5 18.43 10.70 14.02
C SER A 5 17.04 11.25 14.35
N LEU A 6 16.90 12.55 14.59
CA LEU A 6 15.61 13.15 14.96
C LEU A 6 14.72 13.46 13.74
N CYS A 7 15.29 13.65 12.55
CA CYS A 7 14.52 13.93 11.33
C CYS A 7 13.89 12.68 10.68
N LEU A 8 14.38 11.48 10.99
CA LEU A 8 13.86 10.23 10.41
C LEU A 8 12.62 9.70 11.12
N LEU A 9 12.36 10.14 12.36
CA LEU A 9 11.21 9.70 13.15
C LEU A 9 9.96 10.57 12.95
N THR A 10 10.10 11.81 12.48
CA THR A 10 8.97 12.70 12.24
C THR A 10 8.29 12.48 10.88
N ALA A 11 8.91 11.73 9.96
CA ALA A 11 8.28 11.36 8.69
C ALA A 11 7.17 10.29 8.84
N LEU A 12 7.05 9.65 10.01
CA LEU A 12 5.99 8.66 10.28
C LEU A 12 4.75 9.29 10.96
N ALA A 13 4.75 10.57 11.28
CA ALA A 13 3.66 11.22 12.02
C ALA A 13 2.62 11.91 11.10
N MET A 14 2.27 11.27 9.97
CA MET A 14 1.23 11.79 9.07
C MET A 14 0.12 10.76 8.83
N SER A 15 -0.29 10.06 9.88
CA SER A 15 -1.58 9.37 9.90
C SER A 15 -2.66 10.39 10.28
N ASN A 16 -3.15 11.11 9.27
CA ASN A 16 -4.27 12.04 9.41
C ASN A 16 -5.55 11.20 9.65
N PRO A 17 -6.14 11.19 10.86
CA PRO A 17 -7.19 10.23 11.22
C PRO A 17 -8.54 10.50 10.56
N ALA A 18 -8.68 11.62 9.82
CA ALA A 18 -9.91 12.00 9.14
C ALA A 18 -10.13 11.26 7.79
N PHE A 19 -9.08 10.70 7.18
CA PHE A 19 -9.18 10.01 5.87
C PHE A 19 -9.15 8.48 5.98
N ALA A 20 -8.79 7.94 7.15
CA ALA A 20 -8.62 6.51 7.36
C ALA A 20 -9.85 5.66 7.01
N LYS A 21 -11.07 6.23 7.05
CA LYS A 21 -12.31 5.51 6.73
C LYS A 21 -12.50 5.34 5.22
N ASP A 22 -12.18 6.37 4.45
CA ASP A 22 -12.27 6.39 2.99
C ASP A 22 -11.09 5.62 2.38
N ASP A 23 -9.89 5.88 2.90
CA ASP A 23 -8.66 5.18 2.54
C ASP A 23 -8.76 3.66 2.82
N HIS A 24 -9.46 3.24 3.89
CA HIS A 24 -9.67 1.81 4.19
C HIS A 24 -10.42 1.12 3.06
N HIS A 25 -11.53 1.72 2.61
CA HIS A 25 -12.33 1.17 1.54
C HIS A 25 -11.55 1.15 0.22
N GLU A 26 -10.85 2.24 -0.08
CA GLU A 26 -10.03 2.36 -1.29
C GLU A 26 -8.89 1.32 -1.31
N CYS A 27 -8.21 1.11 -0.17
CA CYS A 27 -7.19 0.08 0.01
C CYS A 27 -7.75 -1.33 -0.20
N GLU A 28 -8.89 -1.67 0.42
CA GLU A 28 -9.51 -2.99 0.25
C GLU A 28 -9.93 -3.24 -1.21
N GLU A 29 -10.50 -2.24 -1.87
CA GLU A 29 -10.90 -2.34 -3.27
C GLU A 29 -9.68 -2.53 -4.18
N ALA A 30 -8.62 -1.75 -3.96
CA ALA A 30 -7.38 -1.84 -4.72
C ALA A 30 -6.67 -3.18 -4.47
N LEU A 31 -6.64 -3.69 -3.23
CA LEU A 31 -6.12 -5.02 -2.89
C LEU A 31 -6.90 -6.14 -3.57
N GLY A 32 -8.24 -6.05 -3.56
CA GLY A 32 -9.11 -7.00 -4.23
C GLY A 32 -8.86 -7.06 -5.74
N LYS A 33 -8.75 -5.89 -6.38
CA LYS A 33 -8.38 -5.78 -7.80
C LYS A 33 -6.98 -6.33 -8.06
N LEU A 34 -5.99 -5.96 -7.25
CA LEU A 34 -4.62 -6.44 -7.39
C LEU A 34 -4.55 -7.96 -7.31
N LYS A 35 -5.26 -8.56 -6.35
CA LYS A 35 -5.36 -10.02 -6.21
C LYS A 35 -5.97 -10.66 -7.46
N ALA A 36 -7.10 -10.14 -7.92
CA ALA A 36 -7.78 -10.66 -9.12
C ALA A 36 -6.89 -10.57 -10.37
N THR A 37 -6.19 -9.45 -10.57
CA THR A 37 -5.25 -9.29 -11.69
C THR A 37 -4.03 -10.20 -11.52
N THR A 38 -3.45 -10.31 -10.33
CA THR A 38 -2.29 -11.18 -10.10
C THR A 38 -2.63 -12.66 -10.29
N ASP A 39 -3.84 -13.07 -9.90
CA ASP A 39 -4.36 -14.42 -10.09
C ASP A 39 -4.60 -14.72 -11.59
N ALA A 40 -5.15 -13.75 -12.33
CA ALA A 40 -5.35 -13.85 -13.76
C ALA A 40 -4.03 -13.85 -14.57
N ASP A 41 -3.06 -13.02 -14.18
CA ASP A 41 -1.80 -12.82 -14.90
C ASP A 41 -0.62 -13.63 -14.33
N TYR A 42 -0.87 -14.56 -13.40
CA TYR A 42 0.11 -15.38 -12.65
C TYR A 42 1.46 -14.66 -12.45
N SER A 43 1.41 -13.46 -11.89
CA SER A 43 2.59 -12.62 -11.76
C SER A 43 3.23 -12.82 -10.40
N ALA A 44 4.39 -13.49 -10.37
CA ALA A 44 5.18 -13.63 -9.14
C ALA A 44 5.50 -12.27 -8.47
N SER A 45 5.59 -11.20 -9.27
CA SER A 45 5.78 -9.82 -8.80
C SER A 45 4.54 -9.29 -8.07
N GLY A 46 3.34 -9.59 -8.57
CA GLY A 46 2.08 -9.11 -7.97
C GLY A 46 1.83 -9.69 -6.58
N HIS A 47 2.30 -10.91 -6.30
CA HIS A 47 2.20 -11.51 -4.97
C HIS A 47 3.01 -10.76 -3.91
N HIS A 48 4.21 -10.29 -4.24
CA HIS A 48 5.04 -9.53 -3.31
C HIS A 48 4.39 -8.18 -2.98
N GLU A 49 3.90 -7.48 -4.00
CA GLU A 49 3.29 -6.17 -3.84
C GLU A 49 1.95 -6.28 -3.08
N HIS A 50 1.17 -7.34 -3.32
CA HIS A 50 -0.05 -7.64 -2.57
C HIS A 50 0.24 -7.89 -1.08
N GLN A 51 1.30 -8.63 -0.74
CA GLN A 51 1.72 -8.83 0.65
C GLN A 51 2.12 -7.50 1.31
N GLN A 52 2.78 -6.63 0.56
CA GLN A 52 3.22 -5.33 1.06
C GLN A 52 2.04 -4.40 1.35
N ALA A 53 1.06 -4.33 0.43
CA ALA A 53 -0.17 -3.57 0.63
C ALA A 53 -1.03 -4.15 1.77
N LYS A 54 -1.08 -5.48 1.92
CA LYS A 54 -1.75 -6.14 3.06
C LYS A 54 -1.07 -5.80 4.40
N ALA A 55 0.25 -5.78 4.45
CA ALA A 55 0.98 -5.39 5.67
C ALA A 55 0.73 -3.91 6.04
N ALA A 56 0.59 -3.02 5.05
CA ALA A 56 0.21 -1.63 5.27
C ALA A 56 -1.24 -1.50 5.78
N HIS A 57 -2.18 -2.30 5.25
CA HIS A 57 -3.56 -2.40 5.76
C HIS A 57 -3.59 -2.86 7.21
N GLU A 58 -2.84 -3.91 7.56
CA GLU A 58 -2.73 -4.43 8.93
C GLU A 58 -2.07 -3.44 9.90
N SER A 59 -1.24 -2.52 9.38
CA SER A 59 -0.60 -1.45 10.15
C SER A 59 -1.49 -0.21 10.33
N GLY A 60 -2.65 -0.14 9.65
CA GLY A 60 -3.53 1.02 9.64
C GLY A 60 -3.07 2.14 8.69
N ASP A 61 -2.07 1.90 7.85
CA ASP A 61 -1.55 2.81 6.83
C ASP A 61 -2.31 2.61 5.50
N TYR A 62 -3.62 2.88 5.52
CA TYR A 62 -4.51 2.63 4.38
C TYR A 62 -4.11 3.40 3.11
N LYS A 63 -3.66 4.65 3.25
CA LYS A 63 -3.13 5.44 2.13
C LYS A 63 -1.95 4.75 1.44
N LYS A 64 -1.05 4.17 2.22
CA LYS A 64 0.13 3.45 1.70
C LYS A 64 -0.28 2.12 1.07
N CYS A 65 -1.26 1.43 1.65
CA CYS A 65 -1.86 0.26 1.03
C CYS A 65 -2.46 0.58 -0.34
N ALA A 66 -3.31 1.62 -0.45
CA ALA A 66 -3.94 2.02 -1.71
C ALA A 66 -2.89 2.43 -2.76
N ASP A 67 -1.87 3.19 -2.37
CA ASP A 67 -0.77 3.59 -3.25
C ASP A 67 0.03 2.38 -3.77
N GLN A 68 0.42 1.47 -2.86
CA GLN A 68 1.14 0.25 -3.22
C GLN A 68 0.29 -0.68 -4.10
N ALA A 69 -0.99 -0.84 -3.80
CA ALA A 69 -1.90 -1.68 -4.58
C ALA A 69 -2.15 -1.11 -5.98
N ASN A 70 -2.36 0.20 -6.11
CA ASN A 70 -2.52 0.86 -7.41
C ASN A 70 -1.23 0.84 -8.24
N LYS A 71 -0.08 1.04 -7.58
CA LYS A 71 1.23 0.95 -8.23
C LYS A 71 1.46 -0.45 -8.79
N ALA A 72 1.18 -1.49 -7.99
CA ALA A 72 1.28 -2.87 -8.42
C ALA A 72 0.31 -3.19 -9.58
N LEU A 73 -0.94 -2.74 -9.50
CA LEU A 73 -1.91 -2.86 -10.59
C LEU A 73 -1.43 -2.20 -11.88
N THR A 74 -0.81 -1.03 -11.77
CA THR A 74 -0.23 -0.32 -12.92
C THR A 74 0.94 -1.09 -13.51
N HIS A 75 1.82 -1.64 -12.66
CA HIS A 75 2.92 -2.50 -13.10
C HIS A 75 2.43 -3.78 -13.81
N LEU A 76 1.32 -4.38 -13.35
CA LEU A 76 0.72 -5.53 -14.02
C LEU A 76 0.11 -5.15 -15.38
N LYS A 77 -0.57 -4.00 -15.47
CA LYS A 77 -1.14 -3.49 -16.74
C LYS A 77 -0.11 -3.06 -17.78
N GLN A 78 1.12 -2.74 -17.36
CA GLN A 78 2.21 -2.33 -18.27
C GLN A 78 3.03 -3.51 -18.82
N LYS A 79 2.70 -4.74 -18.43
CA LYS A 79 3.23 -5.96 -19.04
C LYS A 79 2.33 -6.45 -20.16
#